data_AF-A0A3A4W4E2-F1
#
_entry.id   AF-A0A3A4W4E2-F1
#
_cell.length_a   1.000
_cell.length_b   1.000
_cell.length_c   1.000
_cell.angle_alpha   90.00
_cell.angle_beta   90.00
_cell.angle_gamma   90.00
#
_symmetry.space_group_name_H-M   'P 1'
#
loop_
_entity.id
_entity.type
_entity.pdbx_description
1 polymer ?
#
loop_
_entity_poly.entity_id
_entity_poly.type
_entity_poly.pdbx_seq_one_letter_code
_entity_poly.pdbx_strand_id
1 'polypeptide(L)'
;MMDGDREMRSRTSLKRKKPPWLLRGRQALKKSRVAGALASACVQRLYWLRWRAGTAARARRLGFSPDRTYWVSPADIVYCTPLEWNPFWHEGEVRGGDWDVTDIRFEDLDVFQAMRQRWIEGKDWSETECYRRAASKIESGRAAWGCASLAGLDAKCQALDRLFDEIRQQGYKSQMELGGGGRMSLRAVDEVSVNVDRDGKMLFNNSVHRLGIAKLLSVEKIPVRVTVRHSAHVQRERSRLRDRIAGGAASGRKEGATRAA
;
A
#
# COMPACT_ATOMS: atom_id res chain seq x y z
N MET A 1 5.26 -69.43 29.66
CA MET A 1 4.69 -69.61 28.31
C MET A 1 5.79 -69.39 27.30
N MET A 2 5.92 -70.35 26.40
CA MET A 2 7.02 -70.65 25.45
C MET A 2 7.61 -69.43 24.74
N ASP A 3 8.94 -69.21 24.75
CA ASP A 3 10.02 -69.89 23.99
C ASP A 3 9.95 -69.67 22.45
N GLY A 4 11.09 -69.28 21.85
CA GLY A 4 11.27 -69.45 20.40
C GLY A 4 12.20 -68.49 19.66
N ASP A 5 13.50 -68.54 19.96
CA ASP A 5 14.58 -68.14 19.04
C ASP A 5 14.49 -68.82 17.66
N ARG A 6 14.87 -68.09 16.60
CA ARG A 6 15.84 -68.46 15.53
C ARG A 6 15.56 -67.70 14.24
N GLU A 7 16.42 -66.77 13.82
CA GLU A 7 17.71 -66.97 13.15
C GLU A 7 17.61 -67.28 11.64
N MET A 8 18.35 -66.47 10.88
CA MET A 8 19.12 -66.81 9.69
C MET A 8 18.59 -66.52 8.27
N ARG A 9 19.44 -65.73 7.59
CA ARG A 9 19.94 -65.83 6.19
C ARG A 9 19.47 -64.78 5.17
N SER A 10 20.47 -63.95 4.89
CA SER A 10 20.76 -63.22 3.67
C SER A 10 20.34 -63.89 2.36
N ARG A 11 19.96 -63.05 1.38
CA ARG A 11 20.37 -63.19 -0.03
C ARG A 11 20.10 -61.91 -0.84
N THR A 12 21.21 -61.27 -1.23
CA THR A 12 21.51 -60.71 -2.57
C THR A 12 20.55 -59.72 -3.26
N SER A 13 21.07 -58.48 -3.39
CA SER A 13 21.27 -57.72 -4.64
C SER A 13 20.15 -57.75 -5.70
N LEU A 14 19.52 -56.58 -5.91
CA LEU A 14 19.39 -56.00 -7.25
C LEU A 14 19.23 -54.48 -7.14
N LYS A 15 20.33 -53.76 -7.45
CA LYS A 15 20.34 -52.32 -7.73
C LYS A 15 19.31 -52.03 -8.83
N ARG A 16 18.16 -51.44 -8.48
CA ARG A 16 17.24 -50.87 -9.47
C ARG A 16 17.93 -49.68 -10.14
N LYS A 17 18.49 -49.92 -11.33
CA LYS A 17 18.94 -48.88 -12.26
C LYS A 17 17.78 -47.91 -12.50
N LYS A 18 17.98 -46.61 -12.27
CA LYS A 18 17.02 -45.57 -12.64
C LYS A 18 16.81 -45.62 -14.17
N PRO A 19 15.56 -45.57 -14.66
CA PRO A 19 15.29 -45.73 -16.08
C PRO A 19 15.81 -44.55 -16.92
N PRO A 20 16.18 -44.76 -18.19
CA PRO A 20 16.95 -43.80 -19.01
C PRO A 20 16.23 -42.49 -19.37
N TRP A 21 14.96 -42.32 -19.01
CA TRP A 21 14.18 -41.10 -19.24
C TRP A 21 14.36 -40.03 -18.14
N LEU A 22 15.01 -40.37 -17.01
CA LEU A 22 15.34 -39.42 -15.93
C LEU A 22 16.58 -38.55 -16.19
N LEU A 23 17.20 -38.63 -17.38
CA LEU A 23 18.35 -37.80 -17.78
C LEU A 23 18.04 -36.79 -18.90
N ARG A 24 16.78 -36.61 -19.31
CA ARG A 24 16.37 -35.55 -20.24
C ARG A 24 15.40 -34.58 -19.56
N GLY A 25 15.94 -33.63 -18.80
CA GLY A 25 15.12 -32.62 -18.12
C GLY A 25 15.83 -31.34 -17.70
N ARG A 26 17.07 -31.07 -18.14
CA ARG A 26 17.79 -29.84 -17.79
C ARG A 26 17.81 -28.75 -18.88
N GLN A 27 17.14 -28.95 -20.01
CA GLN A 27 16.99 -27.91 -21.05
C GLN A 27 15.57 -27.33 -21.22
N ALA A 28 14.56 -27.87 -20.53
CA ALA A 28 13.18 -27.36 -20.62
C ALA A 28 12.84 -26.23 -19.61
N LEU A 29 13.71 -25.97 -18.61
CA LEU A 29 13.45 -25.00 -17.54
C LEU A 29 13.87 -23.55 -17.84
N LYS A 30 14.48 -23.27 -19.00
CA LYS A 30 14.72 -21.89 -19.47
C LYS A 30 13.59 -21.32 -20.32
N LYS A 31 12.80 -22.16 -21.01
CA LYS A 31 11.67 -21.71 -21.85
C LYS A 31 10.38 -21.43 -21.07
N SER A 32 10.22 -21.95 -19.84
CA SER A 32 9.00 -21.72 -19.04
C SER A 32 8.98 -20.38 -18.28
N ARG A 33 10.14 -19.77 -17.98
CA ARG A 33 10.18 -18.45 -17.31
C ARG A 33 9.69 -17.33 -18.23
N VAL A 34 9.94 -17.42 -19.54
CA VAL A 34 9.51 -16.41 -20.53
C VAL A 34 8.00 -16.52 -20.78
N ALA A 35 7.46 -17.74 -20.92
CA ALA A 35 6.01 -17.95 -21.08
C ALA A 35 5.22 -17.54 -19.82
N GLY A 36 5.74 -17.84 -18.62
CA GLY A 36 5.15 -17.38 -17.35
C GLY A 36 5.22 -15.85 -17.17
N ALA A 37 6.31 -15.21 -17.60
CA ALA A 37 6.43 -13.75 -17.58
C ALA A 37 5.51 -13.06 -18.59
N LEU A 38 5.36 -13.62 -19.81
CA LEU A 38 4.45 -13.10 -20.83
C LEU A 38 2.98 -13.30 -20.44
N ALA A 39 2.61 -14.44 -19.84
CA ALA A 39 1.27 -14.66 -19.32
C ALA A 39 0.95 -13.69 -18.17
N SER A 40 1.90 -13.48 -17.25
CA SER A 40 1.77 -12.49 -16.17
C SER A 40 1.64 -11.06 -16.72
N ALA A 41 2.45 -10.68 -17.72
CA ALA A 41 2.38 -9.36 -18.35
C ALA A 41 1.05 -9.13 -19.10
N CYS A 42 0.51 -10.16 -19.78
CA CYS A 42 -0.79 -10.09 -20.45
C CYS A 42 -1.94 -9.95 -19.44
N VAL A 43 -1.90 -10.71 -18.34
CA VAL A 43 -2.87 -10.57 -17.24
C VAL A 43 -2.77 -9.18 -16.62
N GLN A 44 -1.57 -8.70 -16.30
CA GLN A 44 -1.32 -7.34 -15.79
C GLN A 44 -1.84 -6.26 -16.75
N ARG A 45 -1.66 -6.43 -18.06
CA ARG A 45 -2.14 -5.50 -19.09
C ARG A 45 -3.67 -5.50 -19.21
N LEU A 46 -4.31 -6.67 -19.12
CA LEU A 46 -5.77 -6.79 -19.09
C LEU A 46 -6.37 -6.15 -17.83
N TYR A 47 -5.77 -6.37 -16.66
CA TYR A 47 -6.16 -5.70 -15.42
C TYR A 47 -5.99 -4.18 -15.53
N TRP A 48 -4.89 -3.70 -16.09
CA TRP A 48 -4.65 -2.27 -16.30
C TRP A 48 -5.65 -1.65 -17.28
N LEU A 49 -5.99 -2.35 -18.37
CA LEU A 49 -6.99 -1.89 -19.34
C LEU A 49 -8.39 -1.82 -18.71
N ARG A 50 -8.80 -2.87 -17.99
CA ARG A 50 -10.07 -2.90 -17.25
C ARG A 50 -10.12 -1.80 -16.19
N TRP A 51 -9.01 -1.57 -15.50
CA TRP A 51 -8.89 -0.48 -14.54
C TRP A 51 -8.96 0.90 -15.21
N ARG A 52 -8.25 1.14 -16.32
CA ARG A 52 -8.32 2.41 -17.08
C ARG A 52 -9.72 2.69 -17.59
N ALA A 53 -10.42 1.66 -18.08
CA ALA A 53 -11.81 1.80 -18.49
C ALA A 53 -12.71 2.15 -17.29
N GLY A 54 -12.56 1.45 -16.16
CA GLY A 54 -13.30 1.72 -14.94
C GLY A 54 -13.02 3.10 -14.35
N THR A 55 -11.76 3.56 -14.37
CA THR A 55 -11.36 4.87 -13.87
C THR A 55 -11.73 6.01 -14.79
N ALA A 56 -11.65 5.85 -16.11
CA ALA A 56 -12.16 6.85 -17.04
C ALA A 56 -13.68 7.03 -16.88
N ALA A 57 -14.41 5.92 -16.72
CA ALA A 57 -15.85 5.96 -16.44
C ALA A 57 -16.14 6.63 -15.08
N ARG A 58 -15.38 6.29 -14.03
CA ARG A 58 -15.49 6.92 -12.70
C ARG A 58 -15.11 8.40 -12.73
N ALA A 59 -14.01 8.79 -13.35
CA ALA A 59 -13.55 10.17 -13.44
C ALA A 59 -14.58 11.07 -14.12
N ARG A 60 -15.14 10.61 -15.25
CA ARG A 60 -16.25 11.30 -15.92
C ARG A 60 -17.49 11.41 -15.05
N ARG A 61 -17.84 10.34 -14.32
CA ARG A 61 -18.98 10.35 -13.41
C ARG A 61 -18.74 11.28 -12.23
N LEU A 62 -17.53 11.30 -11.68
CA LEU A 62 -17.20 11.85 -10.36
C LEU A 62 -16.70 13.30 -10.40
N GLY A 63 -16.16 13.76 -11.54
CA GLY A 63 -15.59 15.10 -11.68
C GLY A 63 -14.18 15.25 -11.10
N PHE A 64 -13.54 14.14 -10.73
CA PHE A 64 -12.14 14.10 -10.28
C PHE A 64 -11.41 12.87 -10.82
N SER A 65 -10.12 13.02 -11.09
CA SER A 65 -9.27 11.93 -11.58
C SER A 65 -8.84 11.02 -10.42
N PRO A 66 -9.20 9.72 -10.44
CA PRO A 66 -8.88 8.78 -9.37
C PRO A 66 -7.38 8.48 -9.27
N ASP A 67 -6.62 8.74 -10.32
CA ASP A 67 -5.17 8.61 -10.43
C ASP A 67 -4.40 9.89 -10.07
N ARG A 68 -5.11 10.94 -9.63
CA ARG A 68 -4.46 12.20 -9.23
C ARG A 68 -3.66 12.02 -7.95
N THR A 69 -2.39 12.41 -8.01
CA THR A 69 -1.54 12.61 -6.83
C THR A 69 -1.77 14.01 -6.27
N TYR A 70 -1.91 14.10 -4.95
CA TYR A 70 -2.06 15.36 -4.22
C TYR A 70 -0.81 15.60 -3.38
N TRP A 71 -0.29 16.82 -3.37
CA TRP A 71 0.83 17.20 -2.50
C TRP A 71 0.26 17.88 -1.27
N VAL A 72 0.42 17.26 -0.11
CA VAL A 72 -0.20 17.71 1.15
C VAL A 72 0.82 17.72 2.27
N SER A 73 0.58 18.54 3.30
CA SER A 73 1.43 18.48 4.48
C SER A 73 1.14 17.19 5.26
N PRO A 74 2.17 16.41 5.66
CA PRO A 74 1.99 15.30 6.58
C PRO A 74 1.29 15.71 7.88
N ALA A 75 1.45 16.97 8.31
CA ALA A 75 0.82 17.50 9.52
C ALA A 75 -0.72 17.55 9.41
N ASP A 76 -1.27 17.73 8.20
CA ASP A 76 -2.72 17.80 7.96
C ASP A 76 -3.42 16.43 8.11
N ILE A 77 -2.67 15.34 8.04
CA ILE A 77 -3.18 13.97 8.18
C ILE A 77 -3.10 13.57 9.66
N VAL A 78 -4.11 13.95 10.42
CA VAL A 78 -4.14 13.77 11.89
C VAL A 78 -4.74 12.43 12.30
N TYR A 79 -5.83 12.03 11.65
CA TYR A 79 -6.62 10.86 12.04
C TYR A 79 -6.49 9.71 11.04
N CYS A 80 -6.72 8.50 11.52
CA CYS A 80 -6.75 7.27 10.74
C CYS A 80 -8.19 6.91 10.37
N THR A 81 -8.38 6.39 9.16
CA THR A 81 -9.60 5.67 8.82
C THR A 81 -9.78 4.48 9.78
N PRO A 82 -10.98 4.23 10.31
CA PRO A 82 -11.24 3.06 11.17
C PRO A 82 -11.22 1.76 10.36
N LEU A 83 -11.46 1.86 9.04
CA LEU A 83 -11.41 0.76 8.09
C LEU A 83 -10.35 1.03 7.03
N GLU A 84 -9.36 0.13 6.92
CA GLU A 84 -8.39 0.17 5.83
C GLU A 84 -9.06 -0.22 4.50
N TRP A 85 -8.98 0.66 3.52
CA TRP A 85 -9.41 0.37 2.16
C TRP A 85 -8.21 0.04 1.32
N ASN A 86 -8.14 -1.17 0.77
CA ASN A 86 -7.02 -1.57 -0.06
C ASN A 86 -6.91 -0.62 -1.29
N PRO A 87 -5.82 0.18 -1.41
CA PRO A 87 -5.68 1.17 -2.48
C PRO A 87 -5.68 0.54 -3.88
N PHE A 88 -5.34 -0.74 -4.00
CA PHE A 88 -5.38 -1.43 -5.28
C PHE A 88 -6.80 -1.56 -5.82
N TRP A 89 -7.75 -1.90 -4.94
CA TRP A 89 -9.13 -2.22 -5.30
C TRP A 89 -10.08 -1.02 -5.25
N HIS A 90 -9.90 -0.16 -4.24
CA HIS A 90 -10.88 0.87 -3.89
C HIS A 90 -10.53 2.27 -4.36
N GLU A 91 -9.42 2.45 -5.06
CA GLU A 91 -9.00 3.78 -5.48
C GLU A 91 -10.03 4.50 -6.37
N GLY A 92 -10.35 5.72 -5.95
CA GLY A 92 -11.32 6.59 -6.59
C GLY A 92 -12.77 6.26 -6.27
N GLU A 93 -13.05 5.34 -5.34
CA GLU A 93 -14.41 5.01 -4.96
C GLU A 93 -15.08 6.14 -4.17
N VAL A 94 -16.40 6.20 -4.27
CA VAL A 94 -17.25 7.09 -3.49
C VAL A 94 -18.22 6.26 -2.67
N ARG A 95 -18.16 6.43 -1.35
CA ARG A 95 -18.93 5.66 -0.38
C ARG A 95 -19.64 6.62 0.58
N GLY A 96 -20.90 6.33 0.90
CA GLY A 96 -21.59 6.99 2.02
C GLY A 96 -21.51 6.15 3.30
N GLY A 97 -22.18 6.60 4.34
CA GLY A 97 -22.22 5.96 5.65
C GLY A 97 -21.10 6.45 6.57
N ASP A 98 -20.99 5.88 7.75
CA ASP A 98 -20.16 6.43 8.84
C ASP A 98 -18.74 5.86 8.90
N TRP A 99 -18.22 5.39 7.76
CA TRP A 99 -16.86 4.84 7.69
C TRP A 99 -15.76 5.86 8.01
N ASP A 100 -16.09 7.15 7.98
CA ASP A 100 -15.19 8.28 8.22
C ASP A 100 -15.21 8.77 9.68
N VAL A 101 -16.07 8.22 10.54
CA VAL A 101 -16.16 8.58 11.96
C VAL A 101 -15.06 7.86 12.74
N THR A 102 -14.14 8.62 13.33
CA THR A 102 -12.94 8.09 13.99
C THR A 102 -12.36 9.11 14.97
N ASP A 103 -11.82 8.60 16.08
CA ASP A 103 -11.02 9.33 17.06
C ASP A 103 -9.55 8.85 17.09
N ILE A 104 -9.20 7.89 16.23
CA ILE A 104 -7.88 7.26 16.18
C ILE A 104 -6.89 8.24 15.56
N ARG A 105 -6.02 8.84 16.37
CA ARG A 105 -4.93 9.69 15.88
C ARG A 105 -3.83 8.83 15.29
N PHE A 106 -3.25 9.28 14.19
CA PHE A 106 -2.13 8.60 13.54
C PHE A 106 -0.92 8.46 14.46
N GLU A 107 -0.67 9.48 15.27
CA GLU A 107 0.48 9.49 16.18
C GLU A 107 0.28 8.52 17.34
N ASP A 108 -0.94 8.12 17.67
CA ASP A 108 -1.21 7.18 18.76
C ASP A 108 -1.02 5.71 18.32
N LEU A 109 -0.76 5.47 17.04
CA LEU A 109 -0.49 4.13 16.52
C LEU A 109 0.80 3.57 17.14
N ASP A 110 0.73 2.33 17.62
CA ASP A 110 1.87 1.57 18.17
C ASP A 110 3.12 1.61 17.28
N VAL A 111 2.93 1.50 15.96
CA VAL A 111 4.02 1.53 14.97
C VAL A 111 4.66 2.91 14.91
N PHE A 112 3.86 3.98 14.99
CA PHE A 112 4.36 5.36 15.02
C PHE A 112 5.16 5.63 16.30
N GLN A 113 4.64 5.18 17.44
CA GLN A 113 5.32 5.28 18.73
C GLN A 113 6.67 4.56 18.70
N ALA A 114 6.75 3.36 18.13
CA ALA A 114 8.00 2.63 17.97
C ALA A 114 9.00 3.36 17.05
N MET A 115 8.52 3.94 15.93
CA MET A 115 9.35 4.76 15.04
C MET A 115 9.90 6.01 15.76
N ARG A 116 9.08 6.69 16.57
CA ARG A 116 9.52 7.83 17.38
C ARG A 116 10.57 7.41 18.42
N GLN A 117 10.31 6.32 19.14
CA GLN A 117 11.25 5.74 20.10
C GLN A 117 12.60 5.43 19.46
N ARG A 118 12.59 4.84 18.26
CA ARG A 118 13.81 4.52 17.52
C ARG A 118 14.56 5.76 17.07
N TRP A 119 13.91 6.66 16.32
CA TRP A 119 14.63 7.71 15.58
C TRP A 119 14.74 9.04 16.31
N ILE A 120 13.88 9.31 17.29
CA ILE A 120 13.89 10.56 18.07
C ILE A 120 14.42 10.33 19.48
N GLU A 121 14.00 9.25 20.14
CA GLU A 121 14.43 8.92 21.51
C GLU A 121 15.71 8.07 21.55
N GLY A 122 16.20 7.58 20.40
CA GLY A 122 17.48 6.87 20.27
C GLY A 122 17.47 5.42 20.79
N LYS A 123 16.30 4.82 21.01
CA LYS A 123 16.20 3.42 21.47
C LYS A 123 16.55 2.43 20.36
N ASP A 124 17.00 1.25 20.74
CA ASP A 124 17.04 0.13 19.81
C ASP A 124 15.65 -0.45 19.56
N TRP A 125 15.47 -1.04 18.38
CA TRP A 125 14.19 -1.65 18.01
C TRP A 125 13.74 -2.68 19.04
N SER A 126 14.66 -3.50 19.55
CA SER A 126 14.42 -4.51 20.58
C SER A 126 13.89 -3.95 21.91
N GLU A 127 14.13 -2.67 22.19
CA GLU A 127 13.65 -2.00 23.40
C GLU A 127 12.23 -1.44 23.23
N THR A 128 11.79 -1.22 21.98
CA THR A 128 10.44 -0.71 21.70
C THR A 128 9.37 -1.72 22.08
N GLU A 129 8.28 -1.23 22.67
CA GLU A 129 7.16 -2.09 23.09
C GLU A 129 6.51 -2.80 21.89
N CYS A 130 6.45 -2.13 20.74
CA CYS A 130 5.87 -2.72 19.55
C CYS A 130 6.71 -3.89 19.01
N TYR A 131 8.05 -3.78 19.03
CA TYR A 131 8.92 -4.89 18.65
C TYR A 131 8.79 -6.04 19.63
N ARG A 132 8.85 -5.80 20.94
CA ARG A 132 8.75 -6.85 21.97
C ARG A 132 7.45 -7.65 21.85
N ARG A 133 6.32 -6.97 21.61
CA ARG A 133 5.03 -7.64 21.34
C ARG A 133 5.03 -8.42 20.02
N ALA A 134 5.69 -7.93 18.97
CA ALA A 134 5.81 -8.64 17.70
C ALA A 134 6.70 -9.89 17.82
N ALA A 135 7.84 -9.77 18.48
CA ALA A 135 8.77 -10.87 18.77
C ALA A 135 8.09 -11.97 19.57
N SER A 136 7.40 -11.62 20.66
CA SER A 136 6.66 -12.59 21.48
C SER A 136 5.58 -13.35 20.69
N LYS A 137 4.86 -12.67 19.79
CA LYS A 137 3.91 -13.34 18.90
C LYS A 137 4.61 -14.34 17.99
N ILE A 138 5.72 -13.95 17.38
CA ILE A 138 6.52 -14.79 16.47
C ILE A 138 7.07 -16.02 17.20
N GLU A 139 7.62 -15.85 18.40
CA GLU A 139 8.11 -16.93 19.24
C GLU A 139 6.98 -17.89 19.64
N SER A 140 5.76 -17.38 19.83
CA SER A 140 4.55 -18.20 20.03
C SER A 140 4.01 -18.87 18.75
N GLY A 141 4.72 -18.78 17.62
CA GLY A 141 4.34 -19.36 16.34
C GLY A 141 3.34 -18.54 15.52
N ARG A 142 3.06 -17.29 15.91
CA ARG A 142 2.12 -16.40 15.21
C ARG A 142 2.87 -15.31 14.45
N ALA A 143 2.52 -15.10 13.19
CA ALA A 143 3.09 -14.01 12.41
C ALA A 143 2.69 -12.64 13.00
N ALA A 144 3.65 -11.70 12.99
CA ALA A 144 3.44 -10.31 13.40
C ALA A 144 4.17 -9.39 12.43
N TRP A 145 3.59 -8.24 12.12
CA TRP A 145 4.19 -7.26 11.20
C TRP A 145 4.52 -7.83 9.80
N GLY A 146 3.85 -8.90 9.37
CA GLY A 146 4.14 -9.60 8.12
C GLY A 146 5.38 -10.51 8.19
N CYS A 147 5.94 -10.73 9.39
CA CYS A 147 7.10 -11.56 9.63
C CYS A 147 6.67 -12.82 10.42
N ALA A 148 7.23 -13.97 10.05
CA ALA A 148 7.02 -15.25 10.74
C ALA A 148 8.27 -15.75 11.48
N SER A 149 9.34 -14.94 11.53
CA SER A 149 10.59 -15.24 12.22
C SER A 149 11.22 -13.96 12.79
N LEU A 150 12.00 -14.10 13.86
CA LEU A 150 12.72 -12.98 14.48
C LEU A 150 13.71 -12.34 13.49
N ALA A 151 14.47 -13.16 12.76
CA ALA A 151 15.36 -12.67 11.71
C ALA A 151 14.62 -11.86 10.62
N GLY A 152 13.38 -12.25 10.29
CA GLY A 152 12.54 -11.49 9.37
C GLY A 152 12.06 -10.16 9.95
N LEU A 153 11.77 -10.12 11.26
CA LEU A 153 11.41 -8.90 11.98
C LEU A 153 12.61 -7.94 12.06
N ASP A 154 13.81 -8.44 12.35
CA ASP A 154 15.04 -7.66 12.39
C ASP A 154 15.40 -7.08 11.02
N ALA A 155 15.32 -7.91 9.97
CA ALA A 155 15.54 -7.45 8.60
C ALA A 155 14.55 -6.35 8.20
N LYS A 156 13.29 -6.44 8.66
CA LYS A 156 12.29 -5.39 8.47
C LYS A 156 12.66 -4.11 9.20
N CYS A 157 13.11 -4.19 10.45
CA CYS A 157 13.54 -3.03 11.23
C CYS A 157 14.75 -2.32 10.60
N GLN A 158 15.74 -3.08 10.13
CA GLN A 158 16.88 -2.54 9.38
C GLN A 158 16.45 -1.88 8.05
N ALA A 159 15.43 -2.41 7.38
CA ALA A 159 14.87 -1.79 6.18
C ALA A 159 14.16 -0.47 6.50
N LEU A 160 13.52 -0.36 7.66
CA LEU A 160 12.93 0.89 8.14
C LEU A 160 13.99 1.94 8.45
N ASP A 161 15.08 1.56 9.12
CA ASP A 161 16.21 2.46 9.40
C ASP A 161 16.81 3.01 8.09
N ARG A 162 17.03 2.15 7.08
CA ARG A 162 17.49 2.58 5.76
C ARG A 162 16.52 3.56 5.09
N LEU A 163 15.21 3.28 5.13
CA LEU A 163 14.21 4.15 4.54
C LEU A 163 14.17 5.53 5.23
N PHE A 164 14.31 5.55 6.56
CA PHE A 164 14.39 6.79 7.33
C PHE A 164 15.61 7.62 6.92
N ASP A 165 16.79 7.00 6.85
CA ASP A 165 18.02 7.67 6.45
C ASP A 165 17.96 8.18 5.00
N GLU A 166 17.40 7.40 4.08
CA GLU A 166 17.19 7.81 2.69
C GLU A 166 16.31 9.05 2.59
N ILE A 167 15.16 9.08 3.27
CA ILE A 167 14.25 10.24 3.25
C ILE A 167 14.87 11.44 3.97
N ARG A 168 15.62 11.21 5.06
CA ARG A 168 16.32 12.27 5.79
C ARG A 168 17.40 12.94 4.94
N GLN A 169 18.18 12.15 4.20
CA GLN A 169 19.31 12.67 3.43
C GLN A 169 18.90 13.24 2.07
N GLN A 170 17.91 12.62 1.42
CA GLN A 170 17.55 12.94 0.03
C GLN A 170 16.19 13.62 -0.12
N GLY A 171 15.49 13.86 0.99
CA GLY A 171 14.10 14.29 0.99
C GLY A 171 13.13 13.17 0.60
N TYR A 172 11.83 13.46 0.67
CA TYR A 172 10.80 12.52 0.28
C TYR A 172 10.69 12.45 -1.25
N LYS A 173 10.80 11.25 -1.83
CA LYS A 173 10.59 10.98 -3.26
C LYS A 173 9.37 10.10 -3.46
N SER A 174 8.48 10.48 -4.39
CA SER A 174 7.33 9.66 -4.77
C SER A 174 7.76 8.31 -5.35
N GLN A 175 6.87 7.33 -5.29
CA GLN A 175 7.10 6.03 -5.92
C GLN A 175 7.24 6.15 -7.44
N MET A 176 6.65 7.18 -8.06
CA MET A 176 6.86 7.49 -9.47
C MET A 176 8.30 7.91 -9.76
N GLU A 177 8.87 8.79 -8.94
CA GLU A 177 10.25 9.27 -9.07
C GLU A 177 11.27 8.15 -8.82
N LEU A 178 10.96 7.19 -7.96
CA LEU A 178 11.80 6.02 -7.66
C LEU A 178 11.69 4.89 -8.72
N GLY A 179 11.10 5.16 -9.89
CA GLY A 179 10.92 4.18 -10.95
C GLY A 179 9.88 3.09 -10.64
N GLY A 180 9.11 3.24 -9.55
CA GLY A 180 8.03 2.36 -9.12
C GLY A 180 6.65 2.72 -9.71
N GLY A 181 6.57 3.70 -10.62
CA GLY A 181 5.34 4.36 -11.08
C GLY A 181 4.35 3.54 -11.91
N GLY A 182 4.65 2.28 -12.24
CA GLY A 182 3.65 1.41 -12.85
C GLY A 182 2.61 0.99 -11.81
N ARG A 183 1.32 1.26 -12.01
CA ARG A 183 0.24 0.87 -11.07
C ARG A 183 0.11 -0.64 -10.83
N MET A 184 0.75 -1.46 -11.68
CA MET A 184 0.91 -2.91 -11.50
C MET A 184 2.17 -3.31 -10.71
N SER A 185 3.01 -2.34 -10.36
CA SER A 185 4.10 -2.51 -9.41
C SER A 185 3.49 -2.55 -8.02
N LEU A 186 3.89 -3.54 -7.22
CA LEU A 186 3.60 -3.57 -5.79
C LEU A 186 4.01 -2.24 -5.11
N ARG A 187 5.03 -1.56 -5.66
CA ARG A 187 5.51 -0.26 -5.19
C ARG A 187 4.51 0.89 -5.34
N ALA A 188 3.53 0.80 -6.23
CA ALA A 188 2.50 1.85 -6.35
C ALA A 188 1.49 1.81 -5.19
N VAL A 189 1.40 0.68 -4.47
CA VAL A 189 0.62 0.54 -3.23
C VAL A 189 1.41 1.08 -2.02
N ASP A 190 2.73 1.22 -2.17
CA ASP A 190 3.60 1.73 -1.12
C ASP A 190 3.53 3.27 -0.97
N GLU A 191 2.95 3.99 -1.94
CA GLU A 191 2.71 5.44 -1.79
C GLU A 191 1.69 5.71 -0.67
N VAL A 192 1.86 6.81 0.06
CA VAL A 192 0.92 7.18 1.13
C VAL A 192 -0.47 7.35 0.53
N SER A 193 -1.44 6.64 1.12
CA SER A 193 -2.84 6.75 0.71
C SER A 193 -3.70 7.31 1.82
N VAL A 194 -4.69 8.09 1.42
CA VAL A 194 -5.64 8.75 2.31
C VAL A 194 -7.07 8.54 1.82
N ASN A 195 -8.03 8.66 2.74
CA ASN A 195 -9.44 8.80 2.43
C ASN A 195 -9.88 10.24 2.69
N VAL A 196 -10.95 10.67 2.03
CA VAL A 196 -11.54 12.01 2.25
C VAL A 196 -12.87 11.82 2.97
N ASP A 197 -12.95 12.32 4.20
CA ASP A 197 -14.14 12.22 5.05
C ASP A 197 -15.33 13.03 4.50
N ARG A 198 -16.47 13.00 5.21
CA ARG A 198 -17.66 13.77 4.83
C ARG A 198 -17.37 15.24 4.66
N ASP A 199 -16.45 15.81 5.46
CA ASP A 199 -16.09 17.22 5.55
C ASP A 199 -14.95 17.66 4.64
N GLY A 200 -14.30 16.73 3.95
CA GLY A 200 -13.17 17.00 3.07
C GLY A 200 -11.80 16.89 3.74
N LYS A 201 -11.73 16.46 5.00
CA LYS A 201 -10.46 16.20 5.69
C LYS A 201 -9.86 14.88 5.23
N MET A 202 -8.54 14.81 5.26
CA MET A 202 -7.81 13.60 4.89
C MET A 202 -7.58 12.70 6.09
N LEU A 203 -8.04 11.46 5.98
CA LEU A 203 -7.80 10.39 6.93
C LEU A 203 -6.70 9.48 6.40
N PHE A 204 -5.70 9.15 7.21
CA PHE A 204 -4.69 8.15 6.86
C PHE A 204 -5.37 6.83 6.50
N ASN A 205 -4.92 6.17 5.42
CA ASN A 205 -5.43 4.88 4.98
C ASN A 205 -4.34 3.81 4.89
N ASN A 206 -3.20 4.08 4.23
CA ASN A 206 -2.13 3.09 4.08
C ASN A 206 -0.74 3.76 3.96
N SER A 207 0.30 2.96 4.21
CA SER A 207 1.73 3.31 4.25
C SER A 207 2.15 4.04 5.52
N VAL A 208 1.91 3.38 6.67
CA VAL A 208 2.21 3.92 8.01
C VAL A 208 3.66 4.34 8.16
N HIS A 209 4.60 3.59 7.57
CA HIS A 209 6.02 3.87 7.67
C HIS A 209 6.41 5.17 6.96
N ARG A 210 5.95 5.38 5.72
CA ARG A 210 6.31 6.58 4.95
C ARG A 210 5.68 7.84 5.52
N LEU A 211 4.40 7.78 5.93
CA LEU A 211 3.77 8.92 6.58
C LEU A 211 4.42 9.20 7.95
N GLY A 212 4.74 8.16 8.72
CA GLY A 212 5.42 8.30 10.01
C GLY A 212 6.78 8.96 9.88
N ILE A 213 7.62 8.49 8.95
CA ILE A 213 8.92 9.10 8.66
C ILE A 213 8.75 10.56 8.24
N ALA A 214 7.82 10.85 7.32
CA ALA A 214 7.57 12.21 6.85
C ALA A 214 7.16 13.17 7.98
N LYS A 215 6.32 12.71 8.91
CA LYS A 215 5.94 13.47 10.11
C LYS A 215 7.13 13.69 11.05
N LEU A 216 7.88 12.64 11.38
CA LEU A 216 9.02 12.73 12.30
C LEU A 216 10.14 13.63 11.77
N LEU A 217 10.33 13.66 10.45
CA LEU A 217 11.29 14.55 9.78
C LEU A 217 10.71 15.94 9.44
N SER A 218 9.46 16.22 9.81
CA SER A 218 8.77 17.49 9.49
C SER A 218 8.84 17.87 8.01
N VAL A 219 8.67 16.88 7.12
CA VAL A 219 8.66 17.11 5.66
C VAL A 219 7.50 18.05 5.31
N GLU A 220 7.77 19.10 4.52
CA GLU A 220 6.77 20.13 4.22
C GLU A 220 5.56 19.56 3.45
N LYS A 221 5.83 18.76 2.39
CA LYS A 221 4.81 18.16 1.54
C LYS A 221 5.19 16.76 1.09
N ILE A 222 4.19 15.88 1.05
CA ILE A 222 4.32 14.53 0.51
C ILE A 222 3.24 14.27 -0.57
N PRO A 223 3.56 13.45 -1.58
CA PRO A 223 2.58 12.94 -2.51
C PRO A 223 1.67 11.93 -1.81
N VAL A 224 0.35 12.11 -1.94
CA VAL A 224 -0.66 11.19 -1.46
C VAL A 224 -1.66 10.84 -2.56
N ARG A 225 -2.21 9.63 -2.46
CA ARG A 225 -3.28 9.15 -3.35
C ARG A 225 -4.56 8.99 -2.55
N VAL A 226 -5.68 9.38 -3.16
CA VAL A 226 -6.98 9.26 -2.50
C VAL A 226 -7.64 7.94 -2.87
N THR A 227 -7.78 7.06 -1.88
CA THR A 227 -8.44 5.76 -2.06
C THR A 227 -9.95 5.95 -2.12
N VAL A 228 -10.59 6.37 -1.03
CA VAL A 228 -12.05 6.57 -0.96
C VAL A 228 -12.40 8.02 -0.66
N ARG A 229 -13.52 8.51 -1.21
CA ARG A 229 -14.12 9.80 -0.84
C ARG A 229 -15.53 9.61 -0.32
N HIS A 230 -15.91 10.42 0.66
CA HIS A 230 -17.26 10.38 1.19
C HIS A 230 -18.25 11.00 0.20
N SER A 231 -19.41 10.36 0.03
CA SER A 231 -20.42 10.80 -0.95
C SER A 231 -20.94 12.21 -0.67
N ALA A 232 -21.13 12.58 0.60
CA ALA A 232 -21.54 13.93 1.00
C ALA A 232 -20.52 15.00 0.59
N HIS A 233 -19.22 14.73 0.76
CA HIS A 233 -18.16 15.64 0.31
C HIS A 233 -18.23 15.84 -1.21
N VAL A 234 -18.32 14.74 -1.97
CA VAL A 234 -18.41 14.78 -3.43
C VAL A 234 -19.65 15.55 -3.92
N GLN A 235 -20.79 15.37 -3.27
CA GLN A 235 -22.02 16.10 -3.62
C GLN A 235 -21.88 17.60 -3.33
N ARG A 236 -21.26 17.99 -2.21
CA ARG A 236 -20.98 19.40 -1.89
C ARG A 236 -20.05 20.03 -2.92
N GLU A 237 -18.95 19.38 -3.28
CA GLU A 237 -18.01 19.90 -4.27
C GLU A 237 -18.63 20.05 -5.66
N ARG A 238 -19.45 19.09 -6.09
CA ARG A 238 -20.21 19.22 -7.35
C ARG A 238 -21.19 20.38 -7.35
N SER A 239 -21.86 20.63 -6.23
CA SER A 239 -22.79 21.75 -6.11
C SER A 239 -22.05 23.08 -6.22
N ARG A 240 -20.94 23.23 -5.47
CA ARG A 240 -20.04 24.40 -5.57
C ARG A 240 -19.53 24.64 -6.99
N LEU A 241 -19.13 23.60 -7.71
CA LEU A 241 -18.68 23.72 -9.10
C LEU A 241 -19.80 24.20 -10.04
N ARG A 242 -21.02 23.66 -9.89
CA ARG A 242 -22.18 24.13 -10.67
C ARG A 242 -22.48 25.60 -10.40
N ASP A 243 -22.46 26.01 -9.14
CA ASP A 243 -22.75 27.40 -8.74
C ASP A 243 -21.69 28.36 -9.30
N ARG A 244 -20.41 27.97 -9.29
CA ARG A 244 -19.32 28.75 -9.90
C ARG A 244 -19.48 28.90 -11.41
N ILE A 245 -19.86 27.84 -12.11
CA ILE A 245 -20.08 27.88 -13.57
C ILE A 245 -21.29 28.75 -13.90
N ALA A 246 -22.39 28.61 -13.14
CA ALA A 246 -23.58 29.43 -13.30
C ALA A 246 -23.31 30.91 -13.01
N GLY A 247 -22.58 31.21 -11.93
CA GLY A 247 -22.17 32.57 -11.56
C GLY A 247 -21.23 33.22 -12.58
N GLY A 248 -20.24 32.48 -13.09
CA GLY A 248 -19.34 32.96 -14.14
C GLY A 248 -20.07 33.25 -15.46
N ALA A 249 -21.03 32.40 -15.84
CA ALA A 249 -21.86 32.59 -17.04
C ALA A 249 -22.87 33.74 -16.89
N ALA A 250 -23.26 34.11 -15.67
CA ALA A 250 -24.08 35.29 -15.39
C ALA A 250 -23.27 36.59 -15.41
N SER A 251 -22.03 36.56 -14.90
CA SER A 251 -21.10 37.71 -14.94
C SER A 251 -20.70 38.08 -16.36
N GLY A 252 -20.33 37.10 -17.20
CA GLY A 252 -19.96 37.35 -18.61
C GLY A 252 -21.11 37.87 -19.48
N ARG A 253 -22.38 37.57 -19.12
CA ARG A 253 -23.55 38.12 -19.81
C ARG A 253 -23.84 39.59 -19.46
N LYS A 254 -23.52 40.04 -18.24
CA LYS A 254 -23.66 41.46 -17.86
C LYS A 254 -22.60 42.33 -18.51
N GLU A 255 -21.35 41.87 -18.61
CA GLU A 255 -20.27 42.62 -19.28
C GLU A 255 -20.49 42.73 -20.80
N GLY A 256 -21.04 41.71 -21.45
CA GLY A 256 -21.41 41.77 -22.86
C GLY A 256 -22.55 42.76 -23.17
N ALA A 257 -23.51 42.91 -22.25
CA ALA A 257 -24.60 43.87 -22.40
C ALA A 257 -24.18 45.33 -22.15
N THR A 258 -23.10 45.56 -21.38
CA THR A 258 -22.63 46.91 -21.04
C THR A 258 -21.64 47.47 -22.07
N ARG A 259 -21.07 46.62 -22.94
CA ARG A 259 -20.20 47.03 -24.08
C ARG A 259 -20.94 47.25 -25.40
N ALA A 260 -22.24 46.98 -25.44
CA ALA A 260 -23.08 47.10 -26.63
C ALA A 260 -24.04 48.32 -26.56
N ALA A 261 -23.83 49.22 -25.60
CA ALA A 261 -24.52 50.50 -25.46
C ALA A 261 -23.48 51.63 -25.58
#